data_AF-A0A7Y3HT30-F1
#
_entry.id   AF-A0A7Y3HT30-F1
#
_cell.length_a   1.000
_cell.length_b   1.000
_cell.length_c   1.000
_cell.angle_alpha   90.00
_cell.angle_beta   90.00
_cell.angle_gamma   90.00
#
_symmetry.space_group_name_H-M   'P 1'
#
loop_
_entity.id
_entity.type
_entity.pdbx_description
1 polymer ?
#
loop_
_entity_poly.entity_id
_entity_poly.type
_entity_poly.pdbx_seq_one_letter_code
_entity_poly.pdbx_strand_id
1 'polypeptide(L)'
;MKRIRLLTVLLTLGFMLGCSSSKNNTSEKTSAKEQFDKRNTNVSLLTRMRQLPGVVIKNGVPVINKTANNFSSGDNSEPLYILNGLIVGNSFNSINQLVDNFSVKKIEVITGSDASFYGTRGAKGVIKITTFN
;
A
#
# COMPACT_ATOMS: atom_id res chain seq x y z
N MET A 1 28.29 41.17 -36.57
CA MET A 1 27.31 40.73 -35.55
C MET A 1 26.12 39.90 -36.08
N LYS A 2 25.91 39.73 -37.40
CA LYS A 2 24.80 38.89 -37.93
C LYS A 2 25.14 37.40 -38.04
N ARG A 3 26.40 37.04 -38.31
CA ARG A 3 26.86 35.64 -38.44
C ARG A 3 26.98 34.90 -37.09
N ILE A 4 27.27 35.61 -36.00
CA ILE A 4 27.25 35.04 -34.63
C ILE A 4 25.81 34.73 -34.17
N ARG A 5 24.82 35.58 -34.50
CA ARG A 5 23.40 35.32 -34.19
C ARG A 5 22.81 34.15 -34.98
N LEU A 6 23.36 33.87 -36.17
CA LEU A 6 22.97 32.74 -37.01
C LEU A 6 23.47 31.40 -36.44
N LEU A 7 24.62 31.40 -35.77
CA LEU A 7 25.22 30.23 -35.12
C LEU A 7 24.50 29.84 -33.82
N THR A 8 23.95 30.81 -33.07
CA THR A 8 23.19 30.55 -31.84
C THR A 8 21.79 29.99 -32.08
N VAL A 9 21.19 30.21 -33.26
CA VAL A 9 19.86 29.66 -33.61
C VAL A 9 19.95 28.21 -34.10
N LEU A 10 21.10 27.79 -34.64
CA LEU A 10 21.29 26.43 -35.13
C LEU A 10 21.61 25.42 -34.00
N LEU A 11 22.10 25.89 -32.85
CA LEU A 11 22.52 25.06 -31.72
C LEU A 11 21.37 24.69 -30.76
N THR A 12 20.25 25.40 -30.78
CA THR A 12 19.08 25.12 -29.93
C THR A 12 18.09 24.13 -30.56
N LEU A 13 18.26 23.77 -31.83
CA LEU A 13 17.38 22.84 -32.54
C LEU A 13 17.79 21.36 -32.37
N GLY A 14 18.90 21.08 -31.67
CA GLY A 14 19.46 19.74 -31.51
C GLY A 14 19.09 18.99 -30.22
N PHE A 15 18.32 19.60 -29.30
CA PHE A 15 18.11 19.02 -27.97
C PHE A 15 16.77 18.29 -27.76
N MET A 16 15.95 18.08 -28.80
CA MET A 16 14.63 17.45 -28.68
C MET A 16 14.45 16.22 -29.57
N LEU A 17 15.42 15.31 -29.55
CA LEU A 17 15.25 13.94 -30.04
C LEU A 17 15.68 12.96 -28.94
N GLY A 18 14.79 12.75 -27.97
CA GLY A 18 15.11 11.95 -26.78
C GLY A 18 13.88 11.51 -25.99
N CYS A 19 12.91 10.86 -26.64
CA CYS A 19 12.09 9.83 -25.99
C CYS A 19 11.49 8.90 -27.06
N SER A 20 12.21 7.83 -27.36
CA SER A 20 11.64 6.69 -28.09
C SER A 20 10.77 5.90 -27.13
N SER A 21 9.44 6.06 -27.25
CA SER A 21 8.47 5.23 -26.56
C SER A 21 8.38 3.90 -27.31
N SER A 22 8.91 2.83 -26.70
CA SER A 22 8.77 1.48 -27.23
C SER A 22 7.30 1.06 -27.10
N LYS A 23 6.55 1.19 -28.19
CA LYS A 23 5.19 0.65 -28.32
C LYS A 23 5.29 -0.82 -28.72
N ASN A 24 5.32 -1.67 -27.71
CA ASN A 24 5.09 -3.10 -27.84
C ASN A 24 3.60 -3.34 -28.12
N ASN A 25 3.25 -3.50 -29.40
CA ASN A 25 1.99 -4.10 -29.79
C ASN A 25 2.10 -5.62 -29.65
N THR A 26 1.23 -6.22 -28.84
CA THR A 26 0.49 -7.47 -29.10
C THR A 26 0.24 -8.26 -27.82
N SER A 27 -1.05 -8.54 -27.62
CA SER A 27 -1.67 -9.61 -26.84
C SER A 27 -1.52 -9.64 -25.31
N GLU A 28 -2.68 -9.50 -24.68
CA GLU A 28 -3.16 -10.37 -23.59
C GLU A 28 -2.13 -10.66 -22.48
N LYS A 29 -2.01 -9.74 -21.53
CA LYS A 29 -1.41 -10.04 -20.22
C LYS A 29 -2.45 -10.01 -19.11
N THR A 30 -3.42 -10.92 -19.22
CA THR A 30 -4.25 -11.34 -18.08
C THR A 30 -3.52 -12.35 -17.18
N SER A 31 -2.36 -12.91 -17.56
CA SER A 31 -1.69 -13.98 -16.77
C SER A 31 -0.31 -13.69 -16.18
N ALA A 32 0.23 -12.46 -16.25
CA ALA A 32 1.56 -12.16 -15.70
C ALA A 32 1.56 -11.60 -14.26
N LYS A 33 0.42 -11.06 -13.78
CA LYS A 33 0.28 -10.67 -12.36
C LYS A 33 0.07 -11.90 -11.46
N GLU A 34 -0.61 -12.92 -11.95
CA GLU A 34 -0.89 -14.14 -11.18
C GLU A 34 0.33 -15.03 -10.91
N GLN A 35 1.43 -14.87 -11.66
CA GLN A 35 2.63 -15.70 -11.48
C GLN A 35 3.62 -15.14 -10.44
N PHE A 36 3.54 -13.86 -10.08
CA PHE A 36 4.31 -13.31 -8.96
C PHE A 36 3.66 -13.59 -7.60
N ASP A 37 2.34 -13.81 -7.56
CA ASP A 37 1.62 -14.08 -6.32
C ASP A 37 1.83 -15.52 -5.78
N LYS A 38 2.18 -16.48 -6.64
CA LYS A 38 2.29 -17.91 -6.24
C LYS A 38 3.68 -18.34 -5.74
N ARG A 39 4.73 -17.55 -5.93
CA ARG A 39 6.08 -17.92 -5.45
C ARG A 39 6.41 -17.46 -4.03
N ASN A 40 5.53 -16.68 -3.40
CA ASN A 40 5.76 -16.18 -2.05
C ASN A 40 4.53 -16.37 -1.16
N THR A 41 4.00 -17.59 -1.12
CA THR A 41 2.86 -17.93 -0.25
C THR A 41 3.20 -17.78 1.25
N ASN A 42 4.49 -17.75 1.60
CA ASN A 42 5.01 -17.50 2.95
C ASN A 42 5.40 -16.01 3.16
N VAL A 43 4.61 -15.07 2.64
CA VAL A 43 4.70 -13.68 3.11
C VAL A 43 3.98 -13.53 4.45
N SER A 44 4.71 -13.02 5.44
CA SER A 44 4.14 -12.72 6.75
C SER A 44 2.98 -11.72 6.65
N LEU A 45 2.02 -11.82 7.58
CA LEU A 45 0.91 -10.89 7.69
C LEU A 45 1.38 -9.42 7.71
N LEU A 46 2.45 -9.14 8.47
CA LEU A 46 3.07 -7.80 8.55
C LEU A 46 3.55 -7.31 7.17
N THR A 47 4.18 -8.19 6.39
CA THR A 47 4.66 -7.87 5.04
C THR A 47 3.50 -7.54 4.11
N ARG A 48 2.39 -8.28 4.20
CA ARG A 48 1.19 -7.99 3.41
C ARG A 48 0.58 -6.65 3.80
N MET A 49 0.47 -6.38 5.10
CA MET A 49 -0.07 -5.10 5.58
C MET A 49 0.78 -3.91 5.14
N ARG A 50 2.11 -4.05 5.11
CA ARG A 50 3.04 -3.01 4.63
C ARG A 50 2.84 -2.66 3.14
N GLN A 51 2.28 -3.57 2.35
CA GLN A 51 2.00 -3.32 0.93
C GLN A 51 0.66 -2.59 0.71
N LEU A 52 -0.17 -2.46 1.75
CA LEU A 52 -1.46 -1.78 1.64
C LEU A 52 -1.26 -0.26 1.58
N PRO A 53 -1.99 0.44 0.68
CA PRO A 53 -1.92 1.88 0.60
C PRO A 53 -2.38 2.52 1.92
N GLY A 54 -1.61 3.49 2.41
CA GLY A 54 -1.93 4.17 3.67
C GLY A 54 -1.60 3.37 4.93
N VAL A 55 -0.93 2.22 4.84
CA VAL A 55 -0.40 1.50 6.00
C VAL A 55 1.12 1.67 6.06
N VAL A 56 1.63 2.02 7.24
CA VAL A 56 3.06 2.14 7.53
C VAL A 56 3.42 1.30 8.73
N ILE A 57 4.64 0.77 8.77
CA ILE A 57 5.10 0.00 9.93
C ILE A 57 5.85 0.92 10.88
N LYS A 58 5.41 0.99 12.14
CA LYS A 58 6.08 1.71 13.23
C LYS A 58 6.41 0.69 14.32
N ASN A 59 7.68 0.57 14.70
CA ASN A 59 8.14 -0.36 15.74
C ASN A 59 7.68 -1.82 15.53
N GLY A 60 7.63 -2.29 14.28
CA GLY A 60 7.18 -3.65 13.95
C GLY A 60 5.67 -3.85 13.92
N VAL A 61 4.90 -2.77 14.09
CA VAL A 61 3.43 -2.79 14.16
C VAL A 61 2.81 -1.99 13.00
N PRO A 62 1.77 -2.49 12.33
CA PRO A 62 1.09 -1.76 11.26
C PRO A 62 0.21 -0.64 11.82
N VAL A 63 0.45 0.57 11.34
CA VAL A 63 -0.27 1.79 11.67
C VAL A 63 -0.84 2.39 10.39
N ILE A 64 -2.06 2.90 10.46
CA ILE A 64 -2.68 3.59 9.31
C ILE A 64 -2.17 5.04 9.29
N ASN A 65 -1.45 5.39 8.22
CA ASN A 65 -0.98 6.74 7.98
C ASN A 65 -2.15 7.63 7.54
N LYS A 66 -2.79 8.30 8.50
CA LYS A 66 -3.77 9.35 8.17
C LYS A 66 -3.03 10.69 8.00
N THR A 67 -3.24 11.32 6.84
CA THR A 67 -2.57 12.53 6.33
C THR A 67 -2.65 13.77 7.24
N ALA A 68 -3.47 13.79 8.30
CA ALA A 68 -3.75 15.04 9.01
C ALA A 68 -2.99 15.27 10.31
N ASN A 69 -2.89 14.34 11.27
CA ASN A 69 -2.41 14.69 12.63
C ASN A 69 -1.96 13.47 13.47
N ASN A 70 -1.14 12.56 12.92
CA ASN A 70 -0.58 11.43 13.70
C ASN A 70 0.85 11.70 14.19
N PHE A 71 1.14 12.94 14.58
CA PHE A 71 2.37 13.34 15.27
C PHE A 71 2.23 13.21 16.80
N SER A 72 1.50 12.19 17.28
CA SER A 72 1.66 11.76 18.68
C SER A 72 2.80 10.77 18.70
N SER A 73 3.98 11.24 19.06
CA SER A 73 5.24 10.49 19.08
C SER A 73 5.31 9.43 20.20
N GLY A 74 4.25 9.26 20.99
CA GLY A 74 4.24 8.38 22.17
C GLY A 74 3.16 7.29 22.21
N ASP A 75 2.07 7.41 21.44
CA ASP A 75 0.98 6.43 21.48
C ASP A 75 1.07 5.42 20.34
N ASN A 76 0.98 4.13 20.69
CA ASN A 76 0.77 3.04 19.75
C ASN A 76 -0.56 3.27 19.01
N SER A 77 -0.49 3.91 17.83
CA SER A 77 -1.65 4.23 17.00
C SER A 77 -2.14 3.00 16.23
N GLU A 78 -2.35 1.90 16.94
CA GLU A 78 -2.78 0.63 16.38
C GLU A 78 -4.25 0.69 15.95
N PRO A 79 -4.58 0.23 14.73
CA PRO A 79 -5.95 0.15 14.27
C PRO A 79 -6.70 -0.98 14.99
N LEU A 80 -8.03 -0.99 14.85
CA LEU A 80 -8.83 -2.12 15.26
C LEU A 80 -8.65 -3.26 14.25
N TYR A 81 -8.35 -4.46 14.71
CA TYR A 81 -8.25 -5.67 13.90
C TYR A 81 -9.55 -6.48 13.98
N ILE A 82 -10.02 -6.89 12.81
CA ILE A 82 -11.22 -7.73 12.65
C ILE A 82 -10.83 -8.95 11.82
N LEU A 83 -11.16 -10.14 12.30
CA LEU A 83 -10.91 -11.41 11.62
C LEU A 83 -12.25 -12.07 11.29
N ASN A 84 -12.57 -12.24 10.00
CA ASN A 84 -13.81 -12.89 9.55
C ASN A 84 -15.08 -12.30 10.20
N GLY A 85 -15.09 -10.99 10.47
CA GLY A 85 -16.18 -10.29 11.14
C GLY A 85 -16.10 -10.28 12.67
N LEU A 86 -15.21 -11.05 13.29
CA LEU A 86 -14.97 -11.03 14.73
C LEU A 86 -13.98 -9.91 15.10
N ILE A 87 -14.33 -9.10 16.10
CA ILE A 87 -13.43 -8.06 16.63
C ILE A 87 -12.35 -8.73 17.49
N VAL A 88 -11.09 -8.62 17.06
CA VAL A 88 -9.94 -9.16 17.81
C VAL A 88 -9.42 -8.13 18.82
N GLY A 89 -9.31 -6.86 18.42
CA GLY A 89 -8.83 -5.78 19.31
C GLY A 89 -7.86 -4.82 18.61
N ASN A 90 -7.22 -3.94 19.38
CA ASN A 90 -6.28 -2.94 18.88
C ASN A 90 -4.81 -3.37 19.07
N SER A 91 -4.53 -4.67 18.96
CA SER A 91 -3.17 -5.22 19.06
C SER A 91 -2.84 -6.08 17.86
N PHE A 92 -1.75 -5.75 17.19
CA PHE A 92 -1.23 -6.53 16.07
C PHE A 92 -0.78 -7.92 16.53
N ASN A 93 -0.22 -8.04 17.73
CA ASN A 93 0.23 -9.34 18.24
C ASN A 93 -0.95 -10.33 18.36
N SER A 94 -2.10 -9.88 18.86
CA SER A 94 -3.30 -10.71 18.98
C SER A 94 -3.76 -11.27 17.63
N ILE A 95 -3.80 -10.44 16.59
CA ILE A 95 -4.23 -10.91 15.27
C ILE A 95 -3.16 -11.78 14.59
N ASN A 96 -1.88 -11.45 14.77
CA ASN A 96 -0.77 -12.20 14.18
C ASN A 96 -0.66 -13.64 14.75
N GLN A 97 -1.16 -13.87 15.97
CA GLN A 97 -1.25 -15.20 16.57
C GLN A 97 -2.45 -16.02 16.07
N LEU A 98 -3.52 -15.36 15.62
CA LEU A 98 -4.76 -16.01 15.21
C LEU A 98 -4.81 -16.32 13.71
N VAL A 99 -4.02 -15.61 12.90
CA VAL A 99 -4.07 -15.70 11.44
C VAL A 99 -2.87 -16.46 10.92
N ASP A 100 -3.11 -17.59 10.26
CA ASP A 100 -2.08 -18.25 9.46
C ASP A 100 -1.79 -17.44 8.20
N ASN A 101 -0.51 -17.21 7.91
CA ASN A 101 -0.03 -16.49 6.73
C ASN A 101 -0.63 -17.08 5.44
N PHE A 102 -0.74 -18.41 5.34
CA PHE A 102 -1.27 -19.05 4.13
C PHE A 102 -2.79 -18.90 3.96
N SER A 103 -3.50 -18.65 5.06
CA SER A 103 -4.96 -18.59 5.08
C SER A 103 -5.53 -17.23 4.68
N VAL A 104 -4.73 -16.16 4.60
CA VAL A 104 -5.26 -14.81 4.33
C VAL A 104 -5.74 -14.67 2.89
N LYS A 105 -7.04 -14.45 2.73
CA LYS A 105 -7.74 -14.21 1.46
C LYS A 105 -7.78 -12.74 1.08
N LYS A 106 -8.09 -11.86 2.02
CA LYS A 106 -8.25 -10.42 1.77
C LYS A 106 -7.88 -9.62 3.01
N ILE A 107 -7.21 -8.48 2.81
CA ILE A 107 -7.01 -7.47 3.85
C ILE A 107 -7.60 -6.15 3.35
N GLU A 108 -8.48 -5.54 4.14
CA GLU A 108 -9.15 -4.28 3.82
C GLU A 108 -8.86 -3.27 4.91
N VAL A 109 -8.56 -2.04 4.51
CA VAL A 109 -8.32 -0.91 5.42
C VAL A 109 -9.53 0.01 5.36
N ILE A 110 -10.18 0.21 6.50
CA ILE A 110 -11.37 1.05 6.64
C ILE A 110 -10.98 2.28 7.47
N THR A 111 -11.28 3.47 6.95
CA THR A 111 -10.92 4.75 7.58
C THR A 111 -12.06 5.76 7.44
N GLY A 112 -11.89 6.95 8.03
CA GLY A 112 -12.89 8.02 7.91
C GLY A 112 -14.23 7.68 8.56
N SER A 113 -15.32 8.11 7.92
CA SER A 113 -16.70 7.88 8.36
C SER A 113 -16.99 6.39 8.52
N ASP A 114 -16.49 5.54 7.63
CA ASP A 114 -16.81 4.10 7.61
C ASP A 114 -16.23 3.37 8.83
N ALA A 115 -15.12 3.89 9.37
CA ALA A 115 -14.54 3.36 10.61
C ALA A 115 -15.34 3.76 11.87
N SER A 116 -16.19 4.79 11.78
CA SER A 116 -17.01 5.29 12.90
C SER A 116 -18.05 4.27 13.35
N PHE A 117 -18.44 3.34 12.48
CA PHE A 117 -19.28 2.20 12.83
C PHE A 117 -18.70 1.38 14.00
N TYR A 118 -17.38 1.38 14.16
CA TYR A 118 -16.67 0.65 15.22
C TYR A 118 -16.38 1.52 16.47
N GLY A 119 -16.99 2.71 16.55
CA GLY A 119 -16.87 3.62 17.68
C GLY A 119 -15.44 4.06 17.98
N THR A 120 -15.15 4.28 19.27
CA THR A 120 -13.84 4.75 19.75
C THR A 120 -12.69 3.81 19.37
N ARG A 121 -12.97 2.49 19.32
CA ARG A 121 -11.99 1.46 18.95
C ARG A 121 -11.53 1.58 17.49
N GLY A 122 -12.43 2.03 16.61
CA GLY A 122 -12.14 2.31 15.20
C GLY A 122 -11.57 3.71 14.91
N ALA A 123 -11.37 4.55 15.93
CA ALA A 123 -10.92 5.94 15.73
C ALA A 123 -9.54 6.03 15.05
N LYS A 124 -8.67 5.04 15.25
CA LYS A 124 -7.37 4.94 14.57
C LYS A 124 -7.44 4.23 13.20
N GLY A 125 -8.65 3.85 12.78
CA GLY A 125 -8.95 3.06 11.58
C GLY A 125 -9.09 1.58 11.92
N VAL A 126 -9.51 0.80 10.92
CA VAL A 126 -9.81 -0.64 11.08
C VAL A 126 -9.12 -1.41 9.97
N ILE A 127 -8.50 -2.53 10.32
CA ILE A 127 -7.95 -3.50 9.38
C ILE A 127 -8.77 -4.77 9.49
N LYS A 128 -9.51 -5.08 8.43
CA LYS A 128 -10.36 -6.27 8.33
C LYS A 128 -9.64 -7.33 7.51
N ILE A 129 -9.50 -8.52 8.08
CA ILE A 129 -8.84 -9.67 7.49
C ILE A 129 -9.90 -10.74 7.26
N THR A 130 -9.92 -11.27 6.05
CA THR A 130 -10.74 -12.42 5.67
C THR A 130 -9.82 -13.57 5.32
N THR A 131 -10.09 -14.76 5.84
CA THR A 131 -9.33 -15.98 5.53
C THR A 131 -10.10 -16.90 4.58
N PHE A 132 -9.37 -17.83 3.96
CA PHE A 132 -9.96 -19.02 3.37
C PHE A 132 -10.38 -19.95 4.52
N ASN A 133 -11.56 -20.57 4.37
CA ASN A 133 -12.10 -21.53 5.34
C ASN A 133 -11.56 -22.93 5.05
#